data_AF-A0A1X6Y820-F1
#
_entry.id   AF-A0A1X6Y820-F1
#
_cell.length_a   1.000
_cell.length_b   1.000
_cell.length_c   1.000
_cell.angle_alpha   90.00
_cell.angle_beta   90.00
_cell.angle_gamma   90.00
#
_symmetry.space_group_name_H-M   'P 1'
#
loop_
_entity.id
_entity.type
_entity.pdbx_description
1 polymer ?
#
loop_
_entity_poly.entity_id
_entity_poly.type
_entity_poly.pdbx_seq_one_letter_code
_entity_poly.pdbx_strand_id
1 'polypeptide(L)'
;MNDDDITALKAHFEAARSHAARPSEALLARVLADAMQIQEEQAETPAPQGRAPAHEAGFWRQVFQGLGGWPALTGLATATVVGIWIGASPPSGLEGYLAEGEAAFVVDLDPWDAFDLASVMEGAM
;
A
#
# COMPACT_ATOMS: atom_id res chain seq x y z
N MET A 1 -5.66 -1.09 15.34
CA MET A 1 -6.60 -2.11 14.83
C MET A 1 -6.76 -3.11 15.96
N ASN A 2 -7.94 -3.20 16.58
CA ASN A 2 -8.13 -4.08 17.73
C ASN A 2 -8.40 -5.52 17.27
N ASP A 3 -7.98 -6.52 18.05
CA ASP A 3 -8.23 -7.93 17.73
C ASP A 3 -9.73 -8.28 17.69
N ASP A 4 -10.54 -7.52 18.43
CA ASP A 4 -12.00 -7.61 18.40
C ASP A 4 -12.58 -7.27 17.02
N ASP A 5 -12.03 -6.25 16.35
CA ASP A 5 -12.47 -5.82 15.02
C ASP A 5 -12.18 -6.90 13.97
N ILE A 6 -11.00 -7.52 14.05
CA ILE A 6 -10.59 -8.62 13.16
C ILE A 6 -11.50 -9.84 13.37
N THR A 7 -11.87 -10.12 14.62
CA THR A 7 -12.76 -11.23 14.96
C THR A 7 -14.18 -11.00 14.43
N ALA A 8 -14.71 -9.79 14.59
CA ALA A 8 -16.00 -9.41 14.05
C ALA A 8 -16.02 -9.51 12.51
N LEU A 9 -14.97 -9.05 11.83
CA LEU A 9 -14.86 -9.11 10.38
C LEU A 9 -14.80 -10.56 9.86
N LYS A 10 -14.06 -11.44 10.56
CA LYS A 10 -14.01 -12.88 10.23
C LYS A 10 -15.40 -13.52 10.29
N ALA A 11 -16.21 -13.17 11.29
CA ALA A 11 -17.58 -13.68 11.40
C ALA A 11 -18.45 -13.24 10.21
N HIS A 12 -18.31 -11.99 9.75
CA HIS A 12 -19.01 -11.51 8.56
C HIS A 12 -18.58 -12.22 7.28
N PHE A 13 -17.27 -12.48 7.10
CA PHE A 13 -16.78 -13.22 5.94
C PHE A 13 -17.23 -14.69 5.94
N GLU A 14 -17.29 -15.32 7.10
CA GLU A 14 -17.79 -16.70 7.22
C GLU A 14 -19.28 -16.78 6.85
N ALA A 15 -20.08 -15.84 7.37
CA ALA A 15 -21.49 -15.72 7.00
C ALA A 15 -21.67 -15.51 5.48
N ALA A 16 -20.89 -14.61 4.87
CA ALA A 16 -20.92 -14.37 3.43
C ALA A 16 -20.54 -15.61 2.60
N ARG A 17 -19.58 -16.41 3.07
CA ARG A 17 -19.16 -17.65 2.39
C ARG A 17 -20.22 -18.73 2.47
N SER A 18 -20.90 -18.86 3.62
CA SER A 18 -22.00 -19.81 3.80
C SER A 18 -23.24 -19.49 2.95
N HIS A 19 -23.43 -18.21 2.62
CA HIS A 19 -24.54 -17.69 1.80
C HIS A 19 -24.04 -17.05 0.51
N ALA A 20 -23.16 -17.74 -0.21
CA ALA A 20 -22.67 -17.26 -1.50
C ALA A 20 -23.82 -17.19 -2.52
N ALA A 21 -24.28 -15.97 -2.83
CA ALA A 21 -25.26 -15.75 -3.88
C ALA A 21 -24.66 -16.15 -5.23
N ARG A 22 -25.36 -17.00 -5.98
CA ARG A 22 -24.93 -17.38 -7.32
C ARG A 22 -25.10 -16.16 -8.25
N PRO A 23 -24.05 -15.70 -8.95
CA PRO A 23 -24.19 -14.62 -9.91
C PRO A 23 -25.14 -15.04 -11.04
N SER A 24 -25.89 -14.07 -11.59
CA SER A 24 -26.79 -14.35 -12.70
C SER A 24 -26.00 -14.75 -13.95
N GLU A 25 -26.58 -15.60 -14.79
CA GLU A 25 -25.96 -16.04 -16.05
C GLU A 25 -25.67 -14.85 -16.98
N ALA A 26 -26.58 -13.88 -17.03
CA ALA A 26 -26.40 -12.65 -17.79
C ALA A 26 -25.20 -11.82 -17.30
N LEU A 27 -24.95 -11.77 -15.98
CA LEU A 27 -23.78 -11.09 -15.43
C LEU A 27 -22.49 -11.83 -15.82
N LEU A 28 -22.46 -13.16 -15.66
CA LEU A 28 -21.29 -13.96 -16.03
C LEU A 28 -20.97 -13.85 -17.53
N ALA A 29 -21.99 -13.88 -18.40
CA ALA A 29 -21.80 -13.70 -19.83
C ALA A 29 -21.18 -12.34 -20.17
N ARG A 30 -21.60 -11.26 -19.48
CA ARG A 30 -21.01 -9.93 -19.66
C ARG A 30 -19.57 -9.86 -19.17
N VAL A 31 -19.26 -10.46 -18.00
CA VAL A 31 -17.89 -10.50 -17.48
C VAL A 31 -16.96 -11.27 -18.41
N LEU A 32 -17.43 -12.38 -18.98
CA LEU A 32 -16.65 -13.16 -19.95
C LEU A 32 -16.41 -12.38 -21.25
N ALA A 33 -17.44 -11.69 -21.77
CA ALA A 33 -17.29 -10.85 -22.95
C ALA A 33 -16.29 -9.71 -22.72
N ASP A 34 -16.35 -9.04 -21.57
CA ASP A 34 -15.42 -7.99 -21.17
C ASP A 34 -13.99 -8.53 -21.04
N ALA A 35 -13.82 -9.68 -20.38
CA ALA A 35 -12.53 -10.34 -20.24
C ALA A 35 -11.92 -10.77 -21.60
N MET A 36 -12.75 -11.17 -22.56
CA MET A 36 -12.30 -11.48 -23.93
C MET A 36 -11.85 -10.22 -24.65
N GLN A 37 -12.60 -9.13 -24.55
CA GLN A 37 -12.23 -7.84 -25.15
C GLN A 37 -10.88 -7.34 -24.61
N ILE A 38 -10.67 -7.41 -23.29
CA ILE A 38 -9.38 -7.03 -22.68
C ILE A 38 -8.24 -7.95 -23.15
N GLN A 39 -8.49 -9.27 -23.29
CA GLN A 39 -7.48 -10.20 -23.80
C GLN A 39 -7.12 -9.90 -25.26
N GLU A 40 -8.09 -9.54 -26.08
CA GLU A 40 -7.89 -9.13 -27.47
C GLU A 40 -7.10 -7.80 -27.53
N GLU A 41 -7.49 -6.79 -26.75
CA GLU A 41 -6.75 -5.52 -26.63
C GLU A 41 -5.30 -5.73 -26.16
N GLN A 42 -5.07 -6.66 -25.24
CA GLN A 42 -3.72 -7.03 -24.78
C GLN A 42 -2.94 -7.86 -25.81
N ALA A 43 -3.62 -8.65 -26.65
CA ALA A 43 -3.00 -9.40 -27.74
C ALA A 43 -2.66 -8.51 -28.94
N GLU A 44 -3.49 -7.49 -29.20
CA GLU A 44 -3.26 -6.46 -30.21
C GLU A 44 -2.24 -5.41 -29.75
N THR A 45 -2.13 -5.18 -28.43
CA THR A 45 -0.97 -4.51 -27.87
C THR A 45 0.23 -5.39 -28.18
N PRO A 46 1.20 -4.95 -29.01
CA PRO A 46 2.37 -5.76 -29.29
C PRO A 46 3.03 -6.03 -27.94
N ALA A 47 3.05 -7.29 -27.47
CA ALA A 47 3.98 -7.71 -26.43
C ALA A 47 5.33 -7.12 -26.84
N PRO A 48 5.97 -6.24 -26.04
CA PRO A 48 7.01 -5.33 -26.53
C PRO A 48 7.97 -6.11 -27.42
N GLN A 49 7.78 -5.95 -28.74
CA GLN A 49 8.51 -6.68 -29.76
C GLN A 49 9.86 -6.01 -29.80
N GLY A 50 10.71 -6.44 -28.88
CA GLY A 50 11.92 -5.74 -28.54
C GLY A 50 12.15 -5.70 -27.03
N ARG A 51 12.79 -6.76 -26.52
CA ARG A 51 14.07 -6.47 -25.86
C ARG A 51 14.95 -5.77 -26.90
N ALA A 52 14.75 -4.47 -27.10
CA ALA A 52 15.88 -3.64 -27.48
C ALA A 52 16.92 -3.85 -26.37
N PRO A 53 18.20 -4.03 -26.70
CA PRO A 53 19.23 -4.25 -25.69
C PRO A 53 19.06 -3.18 -24.61
N ALA A 54 19.09 -3.59 -23.34
CA ALA A 54 18.85 -2.78 -22.15
C ALA A 54 19.84 -1.60 -21.97
N HIS A 55 20.53 -1.18 -23.03
CA HIS A 55 21.57 -0.17 -23.05
C HIS A 55 21.05 1.26 -23.21
N GLU A 56 19.78 1.48 -23.62
CA GLU A 56 19.25 2.84 -23.82
C GLU A 56 17.86 3.08 -23.23
N ALA A 57 17.32 2.17 -22.41
CA ALA A 57 16.18 2.53 -21.58
C ALA A 57 16.71 3.47 -20.49
N GLY A 58 16.68 4.78 -20.75
CA GLY A 58 17.12 5.79 -19.79
C GLY A 58 16.50 5.54 -18.42
N PHE A 59 17.30 5.72 -17.36
CA PHE A 59 16.98 5.40 -15.96
C PHE A 59 15.50 5.68 -15.58
N TRP A 60 14.97 6.83 -15.99
CA TRP A 60 13.59 7.24 -15.77
C TRP A 60 12.54 6.26 -16.32
N ARG A 61 12.75 5.70 -17.51
CA ARG A 61 11.83 4.74 -18.11
C ARG A 61 11.83 3.41 -17.35
N GLN A 62 12.96 3.00 -16.81
CA GLN A 62 13.06 1.82 -15.94
C GLN A 62 12.37 2.06 -14.59
N VAL A 63 12.52 3.25 -14.02
CA VAL A 63 11.78 3.65 -12.81
C VAL A 63 10.27 3.64 -13.05
N PHE A 64 9.79 4.24 -14.15
CA PHE A 64 8.35 4.26 -14.46
C PHE A 64 7.77 2.87 -14.77
N GLN A 65 8.55 1.98 -15.38
CA GLN A 65 8.14 0.58 -15.58
C GLN A 65 8.13 -0.20 -14.26
N GLY A 66 9.10 0.04 -13.37
CA GLY A 66 9.16 -0.59 -12.04
C GLY A 66 8.06 -0.12 -11.09
N LEU A 67 7.57 1.12 -11.24
CA LEU A 67 6.51 1.69 -10.41
C LEU A 67 5.09 1.22 -10.80
N GLY A 68 4.91 0.54 -11.94
CA GLY A 68 3.59 0.05 -12.39
C GLY A 68 2.95 0.86 -13.52
N GLY A 69 3.72 1.69 -14.23
CA GLY A 69 3.28 2.41 -15.42
C GLY A 69 2.46 3.68 -15.14
N TRP A 70 1.60 4.06 -16.09
CA TRP A 70 0.79 5.29 -16.04
C TRP A 70 -0.04 5.49 -14.76
N PRO A 71 -0.66 4.45 -14.15
CA PRO A 71 -1.42 4.62 -12.90
C PRO A 71 -0.56 5.09 -11.73
N ALA A 72 0.70 4.64 -11.65
CA ALA A 72 1.61 5.09 -10.61
C ALA A 72 2.03 6.55 -10.82
N LEU A 73 2.16 6.98 -12.07
CA LEU A 73 2.48 8.36 -12.41
C LEU A 73 1.36 9.33 -12.04
N THR A 74 0.11 8.96 -12.31
CA THR A 74 -1.05 9.79 -11.95
C THR A 74 -1.22 9.86 -10.44
N GLY A 75 -0.95 8.76 -9.72
CA GLY A 75 -0.88 8.75 -8.26
C GLY A 75 0.19 9.71 -7.71
N LEU A 76 1.41 9.65 -8.26
CA LEU A 76 2.51 10.54 -7.87
C LEU A 76 2.21 12.02 -8.17
N ALA A 77 1.61 12.31 -9.33
CA ALA A 77 1.18 13.66 -9.68
C ALA A 77 0.09 14.17 -8.72
N THR A 78 -0.88 13.31 -8.35
CA THR A 78 -1.91 13.68 -7.38
C THR A 78 -1.31 13.92 -5.99
N ALA A 79 -0.38 13.07 -5.55
CA ALA A 79 0.30 13.21 -4.27
C ALA A 79 1.13 14.51 -4.18
N THR A 80 1.80 14.91 -5.26
CA THR A 80 2.54 16.17 -5.31
C THR A 80 1.61 17.39 -5.27
N VAL A 81 0.48 17.36 -5.98
CA VAL A 81 -0.55 18.41 -5.89
C VAL A 81 -1.11 18.53 -4.47
N VAL A 82 -1.41 17.40 -3.83
CA VAL A 82 -1.89 17.37 -2.43
C VAL A 82 -0.82 17.91 -1.48
N GLY A 83 0.45 17.53 -1.66
CA GLY A 83 1.56 18.04 -0.86
C GLY A 83 1.73 19.57 -0.99
N ILE A 84 1.63 20.10 -2.22
CA ILE A 84 1.66 21.55 -2.46
C ILE A 84 0.46 22.24 -1.81
N TRP A 85 -0.74 21.67 -1.92
CA TRP A 85 -1.95 22.22 -1.32
C TRP A 85 -1.87 22.28 0.22
N ILE A 86 -1.40 21.20 0.86
CA ILE A 86 -1.19 21.13 2.31
C ILE A 86 -0.10 22.11 2.74
N GLY A 87 1.00 22.24 1.99
CA GLY A 87 2.08 23.16 2.31
C GLY A 87 1.67 24.63 2.19
N ALA A 88 0.81 24.97 1.22
CA ALA A 88 0.32 26.34 1.02
C ALA A 88 -0.78 26.72 2.03
N SER A 89 -1.60 25.76 2.45
CA SER A 89 -2.69 25.97 3.40
C SER A 89 -2.62 24.89 4.49
N PRO A 90 -1.71 25.03 5.48
CA PRO A 90 -1.59 24.06 6.55
C PRO A 90 -2.94 23.93 7.26
N PRO A 91 -3.46 22.70 7.44
CA PRO A 91 -4.72 22.49 8.13
C PRO A 91 -4.59 22.91 9.60
N SER A 92 -5.61 23.57 10.12
CA SER A 92 -5.68 23.99 11.52
C SER A 92 -5.52 22.76 12.43
N GLY A 93 -4.42 22.70 13.19
CA GLY A 93 -4.04 21.56 14.03
C GLY A 93 -2.67 20.96 13.71
N LEU A 94 -2.15 21.16 12.49
CA LEU A 94 -0.81 20.69 12.11
C LEU A 94 0.31 21.45 12.84
N GLU A 95 0.10 22.75 13.10
CA GLU A 95 1.02 23.60 13.85
C GLU A 95 1.19 23.11 15.30
N GLY A 96 0.13 22.61 15.94
CA GLY A 96 0.22 22.05 17.30
C GLY A 96 1.09 20.80 17.36
N TYR A 97 0.95 19.91 16.38
CA TYR A 97 1.73 18.66 16.30
C TYR A 97 3.21 18.90 15.95
N LEU A 98 3.50 19.92 15.12
CA LEU A 98 4.88 20.27 14.75
C LEU A 98 5.57 21.16 15.78
N ALA A 99 4.81 21.96 16.54
CA ALA A 99 5.33 22.78 17.64
C ALA A 99 5.64 21.95 18.88
N GLU A 100 4.97 20.81 19.08
CA GLU A 100 5.24 19.83 20.14
C GLU A 100 6.44 18.93 19.76
N GLY A 101 7.53 19.56 19.32
CA GLY A 101 8.84 18.94 19.14
C GLY A 101 9.61 18.82 20.45
N GLU A 102 8.94 18.56 21.57
CA GLU A 102 9.59 18.32 22.86
C GLU A 102 9.26 16.91 23.35
N ALA A 103 10.27 16.04 23.22
CA ALA A 103 10.31 14.67 23.69
C ALA A 103 9.20 13.75 23.15
N ALA A 104 9.35 13.34 21.89
CA ALA A 104 9.19 11.92 21.62
C ALA A 104 9.99 11.19 22.71
N PHE A 105 9.32 10.50 23.63
CA PHE A 105 9.96 9.54 24.53
C PHE A 105 10.55 8.45 23.64
N VAL A 106 11.69 8.75 23.04
CA VAL A 106 12.67 7.75 22.65
C VAL A 106 13.13 7.21 23.99
N VAL A 107 12.56 6.08 24.40
CA VAL A 107 13.25 5.24 25.37
C VAL A 107 14.49 4.79 24.63
N ASP A 108 15.59 5.51 24.81
CA ASP A 108 16.90 5.05 24.40
C ASP A 108 17.20 3.86 25.31
N LEU A 109 16.81 2.67 24.87
CA LEU A 109 17.27 1.44 25.48
C LEU A 109 18.68 1.26 24.94
N ASP A 110 19.64 1.79 25.67
CA ASP A 110 21.03 1.45 25.45
C ASP A 110 21.11 -0.09 25.51
N PRO A 111 21.75 -0.78 24.54
CA PRO A 111 21.80 -2.24 24.53
C PRO A 111 22.35 -2.85 25.83
N TRP A 112 23.06 -2.05 26.64
CA TRP A 112 23.64 -2.41 27.92
C TRP A 112 22.63 -2.43 29.07
N ASP A 113 21.61 -1.57 29.06
CA ASP A 113 20.58 -1.51 30.12
C ASP A 113 19.67 -2.74 30.11
N ALA A 114 19.49 -3.37 28.94
CA ALA A 114 18.77 -4.63 28.81
C ALA A 114 19.48 -5.79 29.53
N PHE A 115 20.82 -5.78 29.61
CA PHE A 115 21.59 -6.81 30.30
C PHE A 115 21.54 -6.64 31.82
N ASP A 116 21.46 -5.41 32.32
CA ASP A 116 21.39 -5.14 33.76
C ASP A 116 20.04 -5.63 34.33
N LEU A 117 18.93 -5.39 33.61
CA LEU A 117 17.61 -5.93 33.95
C LEU A 117 17.56 -7.46 33.93
N ALA A 118 18.25 -8.10 32.99
CA ALA A 118 18.34 -9.57 32.94
C ALA A 118 19.12 -10.12 34.14
N SER A 119 20.22 -9.47 34.53
CA SER A 119 21.03 -9.88 35.68
C SER A 119 20.32 -9.71 37.02
N VAL A 120 19.52 -8.64 37.18
CA VAL A 120 18.66 -8.41 38.35
C VAL A 120 17.56 -9.47 38.44
N MET A 121 16.99 -9.88 37.30
CA MET A 121 15.95 -10.91 37.27
C MET A 121 16.51 -12.32 37.53
N GLU A 122 17.77 -12.57 37.17
CA GLU A 122 18.48 -13.84 37.40
C GLU A 122 19.00 -13.97 38.83
N GLY A 123 19.30 -12.85 39.52
CA GLY A 123 19.66 -12.83 40.94
C GLY A 123 18.49 -12.94 41.93
N ALA A 124 17.25 -12.97 41.42
CA ALA A 124 16.03 -13.09 42.23
C ALA A 124 15.46 -14.53 42.27
N MET A 125 16.20 -15.51 41.75
CA MET A 125 15.93 -16.95 41.88
C MET A 125 17.07 -17.65 42.63
#